data_AF-A0A1Y0CC29-F1
#
_entry.id   AF-A0A1Y0CC29-F1
#
_cell.length_a   1.000
_cell.length_b   1.000
_cell.length_c   1.000
_cell.angle_alpha   90.00
_cell.angle_beta   90.00
_cell.angle_gamma   90.00
#
_symmetry.space_group_name_H-M   'P 1'
#
loop_
_entity.id
_entity.type
_entity.pdbx_description
1 polymer ?
#
loop_
_entity_poly.entity_id
_entity_poly.type
_entity_poly.pdbx_seq_one_letter_code
_entity_poly.pdbx_strand_id
1 'polypeptide(L)' 'MVDFVARWGPFDHGDEYILPEFGIAPSIFYRRVLALVQDTPFPAMGESDRQRVIGYCLAKLAALSLPDQPRAASRPLNS' A
#
# COMPACT_ATOMS: atom_id res chain seq x y z
N MET A 1 10.37 5.04 3.14
CA MET A 1 9.37 4.34 2.32
C MET A 1 8.84 3.10 3.03
N VAL A 2 9.69 2.14 3.44
CA VAL A 2 9.24 0.92 4.14
C VAL A 2 8.67 1.20 5.54
N ASP A 3 9.31 2.08 6.33
CA ASP A 3 8.80 2.49 7.67
C ASP A 3 7.40 3.12 7.61
N PHE A 4 7.14 3.89 6.55
CA PHE A 4 5.83 4.48 6.29
C PHE A 4 4.79 3.37 6.07
N VAL A 5 5.06 2.40 5.18
CA VAL A 5 4.12 1.28 4.98
C VAL A 5 3.97 0.41 6.22
N ALA A 6 5.01 0.24 7.03
CA ALA A 6 4.90 -0.50 8.30
C ALA A 6 4.01 0.24 9.31
N ARG A 7 4.09 1.57 9.38
CA ARG A 7 3.24 2.42 10.24
C ARG A 7 1.79 2.45 9.78
N TRP A 8 1.57 2.49 8.48
CA TRP A 8 0.27 2.73 7.86
C TRP A 8 -0.46 1.44 7.40
N GLY A 9 0.27 0.34 7.25
CA GLY A 9 -0.24 -0.98 6.89
C GLY A 9 -1.42 -1.49 7.74
N PRO A 10 -1.44 -1.34 9.07
CA PRO A 10 -2.60 -1.77 9.86
C PRO A 10 -3.85 -0.89 9.71
N PHE A 11 -3.73 0.31 9.13
CA PHE A 11 -4.83 1.27 9.05
C PHE A 11 -5.50 1.32 7.67
N ASP A 12 -4.94 0.65 6.66
CA ASP A 12 -5.30 0.77 5.24
C ASP A 12 -5.32 2.22 4.70
N HIS A 13 -4.85 3.19 5.50
CA HIS A 13 -4.81 4.61 5.21
C HIS A 13 -3.38 5.03 4.94
N GLY A 14 -3.14 5.93 4.00
CA GLY A 14 -1.77 6.34 3.65
C GLY A 14 -1.62 6.73 2.19
N ASP A 15 -2.45 6.18 1.30
CA ASP A 15 -2.42 6.48 -0.14
C ASP A 15 -2.53 7.98 -0.45
N GLU A 16 -3.37 8.68 0.31
CA GLU A 16 -3.61 10.12 0.19
C GLU A 16 -2.41 10.98 0.61
N TYR A 17 -1.52 10.43 1.46
CA TYR A 17 -0.31 11.12 1.93
C TYR A 17 0.90 10.80 1.04
N ILE A 18 0.84 9.75 0.22
CA ILE A 18 1.96 9.38 -0.66
C ILE A 18 2.25 10.48 -1.69
N LEU A 19 1.20 11.01 -2.32
CA LEU A 19 1.36 12.05 -3.34
C LEU A 19 1.93 13.37 -2.76
N PRO A 20 1.40 13.93 -1.66
CA PRO A 20 1.96 15.15 -1.07
C PRO A 20 3.32 14.94 -0.40
N GLU A 21 3.62 13.77 0.20
CA GLU A 21 4.90 13.55 0.86
C GLU A 21 6.03 13.15 -0.10
N PHE A 22 5.75 12.31 -1.10
CA PHE A 22 6.77 11.74 -1.98
C PHE A 22 6.72 12.28 -3.41
N GLY A 23 5.64 12.95 -3.82
CA GLY A 23 5.48 13.48 -5.17
C GLY A 23 5.36 12.40 -6.26
N ILE A 24 5.06 11.15 -5.88
CA ILE A 24 4.92 10.02 -6.80
C ILE A 24 3.54 9.38 -6.66
N ALA A 25 3.06 8.78 -7.75
CA ALA A 25 1.81 8.04 -7.71
C ALA A 25 1.89 6.87 -6.69
N PRO A 26 0.79 6.55 -5.99
CA PRO A 26 0.75 5.45 -5.01
C PRO A 26 1.18 4.11 -5.63
N SER A 27 0.83 3.86 -6.90
CA SER A 27 1.28 2.67 -7.65
C SER A 27 2.81 2.59 -7.79
N ILE A 28 3.49 3.72 -8.04
CA ILE A 28 4.96 3.76 -8.11
C ILE A 28 5.58 3.56 -6.72
N PHE A 29 4.97 4.15 -5.69
CA PHE A 29 5.41 4.01 -4.31
C PHE A 29 5.33 2.55 -3.83
N TYR A 30 4.19 1.88 -4.01
CA TYR A 30 4.03 0.48 -3.63
C TYR A 30 4.95 -0.45 -4.41
N ARG A 31 5.18 -0.20 -5.71
CA ARG A 31 6.18 -0.97 -6.49
C ARG A 31 7.59 -0.82 -5.93
N ARG A 32 8.00 0.39 -5.52
CA ARG A 32 9.31 0.63 -4.92
C ARG A 32 9.43 -0.03 -3.54
N VAL A 33 8.39 0.03 -2.71
CA VAL A 33 8.38 -0.65 -1.41
C VAL A 33 8.44 -2.17 -1.60
N LEU A 34 7.69 -2.71 -2.56
CA LEU A 34 7.73 -4.15 -2.87
C LEU A 34 9.12 -4.58 -3.33
N ALA A 35 9.79 -3.78 -4.16
CA ALA A 35 11.16 -4.06 -4.59
C ALA A 35 12.14 -4.00 -3.41
N LEU A 36 12.06 -2.97 -2.55
CA LEU A 36 12.92 -2.84 -1.37
C LEU A 36 12.74 -3.98 -0.38
N VAL A 37 11.49 -4.39 -0.13
CA VAL A 37 11.18 -5.49 0.79
C VAL A 37 11.60 -6.84 0.21
N GLN A 38 11.58 -7.01 -1.12
CA GLN A 38 12.06 -8.22 -1.78
C GLN A 38 13.59 -8.31 -1.84
N ASP A 39 14.25 -7.19 -2.15
CA ASP A 39 15.68 -7.09 -2.38
C ASP A 39 16.50 -7.04 -1.08
N THR A 40 16.01 -6.32 -0.08
CA THR A 40 16.70 -6.19 1.21
C THR A 40 16.00 -7.02 2.28
N PRO A 41 16.65 -8.08 2.82
CA PRO A 41 16.19 -8.69 4.06
C PRO A 41 16.36 -7.66 5.19
N PHE A 42 15.26 -7.04 5.61
CA PHE A 42 15.27 -6.13 6.75
C PHE A 42 15.35 -6.97 8.04
N PRO A 43 16.48 -6.98 8.77
CA PRO A 43 16.59 -7.76 10.00
C PRO A 43 15.67 -7.22 11.11
N ALA A 44 15.20 -5.97 10.99
CA ALA A 44 14.25 -5.35 11.91
C ALA A 44 12.79 -5.75 11.65
N MET A 45 12.49 -6.41 10.52
CA MET A 45 11.14 -6.79 10.15
C MET A 45 11.05 -8.31 10.17
N GLY A 46 10.21 -8.85 11.05
CA GLY A 46 9.93 -10.28 11.09
C GLY A 46 9.41 -10.77 9.75
N GLU A 47 9.75 -12.01 9.36
CA GLU A 47 9.33 -12.58 8.09
C GLU A 47 7.79 -12.57 7.92
N SER A 48 7.05 -12.74 9.02
CA SER A 48 5.59 -12.62 9.06
C SER A 48 5.09 -11.22 8.67
N ASP A 49 5.68 -10.17 9.24
CA ASP A 49 5.35 -8.78 8.91
C ASP A 49 5.74 -8.44 7.47
N ARG A 50 6.88 -8.97 7.01
CA ARG A 50 7.36 -8.84 5.63
C ARG A 50 6.33 -9.40 4.65
N GLN A 51 5.88 -10.65 4.86
CA GLN A 51 4.86 -11.29 4.04
C GLN A 51 3.54 -10.51 4.06
N ARG A 52 3.15 -9.96 5.22
CA ARG A 52 1.95 -9.15 5.37
C ARG A 52 2.02 -7.86 4.55
N VAL A 53 3.16 -7.18 4.59
CA VAL A 53 3.40 -5.95 3.81
C VAL A 53 3.48 -6.24 2.31
N ILE A 54 4.11 -7.34 1.90
CA ILE A 54 4.13 -7.77 0.50
C ILE A 54 2.70 -8.02 0.00
N GLY A 55 1.91 -8.80 0.73
CA GLY A 55 0.52 -9.11 0.39
C GLY A 55 -0.34 -7.85 0.29
N TYR A 56 -0.17 -6.92 1.24
CA TYR A 56 -0.84 -5.62 1.24
C TYR A 56 -0.46 -4.75 0.03
N CYS A 57 0.84 -4.63 -0.27
CA CYS A 57 1.31 -3.86 -1.42
C CYS A 57 0.79 -4.45 -2.74
N LEU A 58 0.74 -5.77 -2.88
CA LEU A 58 0.19 -6.44 -4.05
C LEU A 58 -1.33 -6.21 -4.19
N ALA A 59 -2.09 -6.28 -3.09
CA ALA A 59 -3.51 -6.01 -3.10
C ALA A 59 -3.82 -4.56 -3.48
N LYS A 60 -3.10 -3.58 -2.91
CA LYS A 60 -3.18 -2.16 -3.29
C LYS A 60 -2.82 -1.95 -4.75
N LEU A 61 -1.73 -2.56 -5.22
CA LEU A 61 -1.32 -2.46 -6.62
C LEU A 61 -2.34 -3.07 -7.57
N ALA A 62 -2.98 -4.18 -7.22
CA ALA A 62 -4.05 -4.77 -8.01
C ALA A 62 -5.29 -3.85 -8.05
N ALA A 63 -5.68 -3.28 -6.91
CA ALA A 63 -6.77 -2.30 -6.82
C ALA A 63 -6.50 -1.01 -7.62
N LEU A 64 -5.23 -0.57 -7.66
CA LEU A 64 -4.80 0.62 -8.42
C LEU A 64 -4.54 0.33 -9.90
N SER A 65 -4.22 -0.91 -10.27
CA SER A 65 -3.98 -1.31 -11.66
C SER A 65 -5.27 -1.68 -12.40
N LEU A 66 -6.37 -1.91 -11.66
CA LEU A 66 -7.70 -1.92 -12.24
C LEU A 66 -8.01 -0.51 -12.75
N PRO A 67 -8.21 -0.30 -14.07
CA PRO A 67 -8.55 1.00 -14.60
C PRO A 67 -9.92 1.41 -14.04
N ASP A 68 -9.94 2.50 -13.28
CA ASP A 68 -11.12 3.24 -12.84
C ASP A 68 -12.31 2.37 -12.40
N GLN A 69 -12.27 1.85 -11.16
CA GLN A 69 -13.54 1.71 -10.44
C GLN A 69 -13.70 2.95 -9.58
N PRO A 70 -14.59 3.89 -9.96
CA PRO A 70 -14.91 5.00 -9.08
C PRO A 70 -15.41 4.37 -7.80
N ARG A 71 -14.79 4.75 -6.69
CA ARG A 71 -15.23 4.45 -5.32
C ARG A 71 -16.53 5.21 -5.06
N ALA A 72 -17.57 4.88 -5.81
CA ALA A 72 -18.92 5.37 -5.72
C ALA A 72 -19.81 4.17 -5.44
N ALA A 73 -19.78 3.66 -4.21
CA ALA A 73 -20.92 3.01 -3.53
C ALA A 73 -20.50 2.39 -2.18
N SER A 74 -19.91 3.18 -1.29
CA SER A 74 -20.24 3.05 0.15
C SER A 74 -21.24 4.15 0.50
N ARG A 75 -22.41 4.12 -0.16
CA ARG A 75 -23.61 4.81 0.34
C ARG A 75 -24.48 3.71 0.95
N PRO A 76 -24.79 3.74 2.25
CA PRO A 76 -25.67 2.74 2.84
C PRO A 76 -27.03 2.87 2.17
N LEU A 77 -27.51 1.77 1.58
CA LEU A 77 -28.88 1.67 1.10
C LEU A 77 -29.79 1.59 2.33
N ASN A 78 -30.32 2.74 2.74
CA ASN A 78 -31.42 2.80 3.69
C ASN A 78 -32.73 2.76 2.90
N SER A 79 -33.50 1.67 3.02
CA SER A 79 -34.95 1.62 2.80
C SER A 79 -35.52 0.42 3.55
#